data_AF-A0A940DCU8-F1
#
_entry.id   AF-A0A940DCU8-F1
#
_cell.length_a   1.000
_cell.length_b   1.000
_cell.length_c   1.000
_cell.angle_alpha   90.00
_cell.angle_beta   90.00
_cell.angle_gamma   90.00
#
_symmetry.space_group_name_H-M   'P 1'
#
loop_
_entity.id
_entity.type
_entity.pdbx_description
1 polymer ?
#
loop_
_entity_poly.entity_id
_entity_poly.type
_entity_poly.pdbx_seq_one_letter_code
_entity_poly.pdbx_strand_id
1 'polypeptide(L)'
;MTPTRILFGLYPLCFVGLSILLKCCFKQWTWANKFILFLVYVLSNIAIFFYIKGGLIPIGTMERALGISVFSGLQFKQWIRLILIPNTFTIIYVLLVFLILYVPNWLKSWLAKRNIMVVHSVWGRGKKY
;
A
#
# COMPACT_ATOMS: atom_id res chain seq x y z
N MET A 1 -25.93 -6.56 -7.69
CA MET A 1 -24.80 -5.99 -6.92
C MET A 1 -24.39 -4.69 -7.58
N THR A 2 -24.32 -3.59 -6.85
CA THR A 2 -23.95 -2.29 -7.43
C THR A 2 -22.47 -2.28 -7.84
N PRO A 3 -22.12 -1.80 -9.05
CA PRO A 3 -20.75 -1.79 -9.56
C PRO A 3 -19.77 -1.03 -8.64
N THR A 4 -20.30 -0.11 -7.83
CA THR A 4 -19.57 0.67 -6.83
C THR A 4 -18.96 -0.15 -5.69
N ARG A 5 -19.54 -1.30 -5.32
CA ARG A 5 -19.02 -2.16 -4.24
C ARG A 5 -17.89 -3.08 -4.71
N ILE A 6 -17.92 -3.48 -5.99
CA ILE A 6 -16.92 -4.37 -6.59
C ILE A 6 -15.58 -3.63 -6.74
N LEU A 7 -15.61 -2.36 -7.18
CA LEU A 7 -14.41 -1.53 -7.24
C LEU A 7 -13.75 -1.35 -5.86
N PHE A 8 -14.56 -1.13 -4.82
CA PHE A 8 -14.06 -0.94 -3.45
C PHE A 8 -13.30 -2.15 -2.89
N GLY A 9 -13.69 -3.37 -3.29
CA GLY A 9 -12.98 -4.60 -2.94
C GLY A 9 -11.73 -4.86 -3.80
N LEU A 10 -11.74 -4.43 -5.07
CA LEU A 10 -10.64 -4.66 -6.01
C LEU A 10 -9.46 -3.70 -5.80
N TYR A 11 -9.70 -2.44 -5.46
CA TYR A 11 -8.62 -1.47 -5.22
C TYR A 11 -7.58 -1.95 -4.19
N PRO A 12 -7.95 -2.44 -2.99
CA PRO A 12 -6.98 -2.98 -2.04
C PRO A 12 -6.18 -4.14 -2.64
N LEU A 13 -6.81 -5.05 -3.38
CA LEU A 13 -6.12 -6.16 -4.03
C LEU A 13 -5.12 -5.69 -5.09
N CYS A 14 -5.48 -4.68 -5.89
CA CYS A 14 -4.58 -4.08 -6.87
C CYS A 14 -3.37 -3.41 -6.20
N PHE A 15 -3.57 -2.67 -5.11
CA PHE A 15 -2.46 -2.03 -4.39
C PHE A 15 -1.54 -3.05 -3.71
N VAL A 16 -2.10 -4.13 -3.17
CA VAL A 16 -1.34 -5.25 -2.63
C VAL A 16 -0.53 -5.94 -3.74
N GLY A 17 -1.16 -6.30 -4.85
CA GLY A 17 -0.50 -6.92 -6.00
C GLY A 17 0.63 -6.07 -6.56
N LEU A 18 0.39 -4.76 -6.74
CA LEU A 18 1.40 -3.80 -7.16
C LEU A 18 2.58 -3.73 -6.18
N SER A 19 2.30 -3.72 -4.89
CA SER A 19 3.34 -3.66 -3.85
C SER A 19 4.21 -4.92 -3.84
N ILE A 20 3.62 -6.09 -4.07
CA ILE A 20 4.36 -7.36 -4.19
C ILE A 20 5.23 -7.36 -5.44
N LEU A 21 4.68 -6.96 -6.60
CA LEU A 21 5.43 -6.86 -7.85
C LEU A 21 6.61 -5.89 -7.73
N LEU A 22 6.38 -4.69 -7.20
CA LEU A 22 7.43 -3.71 -6.95
C LEU A 22 8.48 -4.26 -5.98
N LYS A 23 8.07 -4.96 -4.91
CA LYS A 23 9.02 -5.55 -3.97
C LYS A 23 9.86 -6.66 -4.61
N CYS A 24 9.28 -7.45 -5.51
CA CYS A 24 10.01 -8.44 -6.30
C CYS A 24 11.02 -7.79 -7.23
N CYS A 25 10.66 -6.70 -7.91
CA CYS A 25 11.58 -5.95 -8.78
C CYS A 25 12.72 -5.27 -8.00
N PHE A 26 12.43 -4.71 -6.82
CA PHE A 26 13.38 -3.91 -6.03
C PHE A 26 13.87 -4.64 -4.76
N LYS A 27 14.18 -5.93 -4.88
CA LYS A 27 14.46 -6.82 -3.74
C LYS A 27 15.65 -6.37 -2.87
N GLN A 28 16.66 -5.74 -3.47
CA GLN A 28 17.91 -5.32 -2.80
C GLN A 28 17.89 -3.89 -2.23
N TRP A 29 16.96 -3.03 -2.65
CA TRP A 29 16.95 -1.64 -2.21
C TRP A 29 16.26 -1.48 -0.86
N THR A 30 17.03 -1.07 0.15
CA THR A 30 16.54 -0.78 1.51
C THR A 30 15.53 0.37 1.53
N TRP A 31 15.67 1.32 0.59
CA TRP A 31 14.75 2.44 0.38
C TRP A 31 13.49 2.06 -0.40
N ALA A 32 13.48 0.90 -1.08
CA ALA A 32 12.34 0.49 -1.90
C ALA A 32 11.06 0.35 -1.09
N ASN A 33 11.12 -0.15 0.16
CA ASN A 33 9.92 -0.28 0.99
C ASN A 33 9.29 1.08 1.31
N LYS A 34 10.11 2.10 1.61
CA LYS A 34 9.62 3.46 1.87
C LYS A 34 9.04 4.07 0.60
N PHE A 35 9.70 3.87 -0.53
CA PHE A 35 9.23 4.32 -1.84
C PHE A 35 7.90 3.66 -2.23
N ILE A 36 7.75 2.35 -2.05
CA ILE A 36 6.52 1.61 -2.33
C ILE A 36 5.38 2.12 -1.44
N LEU A 37 5.62 2.34 -0.15
CA LEU A 37 4.61 2.92 0.74
C LEU A 37 4.18 4.32 0.31
N PHE A 38 5.14 5.17 -0.05
CA PHE A 38 4.84 6.52 -0.56
C PHE A 38 4.05 6.46 -1.87
N LEU A 39 4.41 5.56 -2.78
CA LEU A 39 3.73 5.39 -4.06
C LEU A 39 2.30 4.88 -3.87
N VAL A 40 2.08 3.90 -2.99
CA VAL A 40 0.74 3.42 -2.62
C VAL A 40 -0.09 4.54 -1.99
N TYR A 41 0.51 5.34 -1.11
CA TYR A 41 -0.16 6.49 -0.49
C TYR A 41 -0.65 7.51 -1.54
N VAL A 42 0.23 7.92 -2.46
CA VAL A 42 -0.15 8.89 -3.51
C VAL A 42 -1.21 8.29 -4.43
N LEU A 43 -1.01 7.06 -4.91
CA LEU A 43 -1.95 6.42 -5.83
C LEU A 43 -3.30 6.15 -5.20
N SER A 44 -3.37 5.79 -3.92
CA SER A 44 -4.65 5.57 -3.22
C SER A 44 -5.43 6.87 -3.03
N ASN A 45 -4.77 7.97 -2.68
CA ASN A 45 -5.42 9.30 -2.63
C ASN A 45 -5.97 9.71 -4.01
N ILE A 46 -5.19 9.49 -5.08
CA ILE A 46 -5.61 9.75 -6.47
C ILE A 46 -6.80 8.86 -6.86
N ALA A 47 -6.73 7.56 -6.57
CA ALA A 47 -7.79 6.61 -6.90
C ALA A 47 -9.11 6.91 -6.19
N ILE A 48 -9.05 7.28 -4.91
CA ILE A 48 -10.23 7.68 -4.13
C ILE A 48 -10.83 8.97 -4.68
N PHE A 49 -9.99 9.93 -5.09
CA PHE A 49 -10.48 11.14 -5.72
C PHE A 49 -11.20 10.86 -7.05
N PHE A 50 -10.58 10.03 -7.89
CA PHE A 50 -11.19 9.52 -9.12
C PHE A 50 -12.53 8.85 -8.85
N TYR A 51 -12.62 8.05 -7.79
CA TYR A 51 -13.86 7.39 -7.42
C TYR A 51 -14.94 8.38 -7.00
N ILE A 52 -14.62 9.33 -6.11
CA ILE A 52 -15.58 10.32 -5.61
C ILE A 52 -16.05 11.23 -6.73
N LYS A 53 -15.14 11.75 -7.56
CA LYS A 53 -15.48 12.68 -8.64
C LYS A 53 -16.00 11.98 -9.88
N GLY A 54 -15.43 10.86 -10.28
CA GLY A 54 -15.86 10.07 -11.44
C GLY A 54 -17.18 9.32 -11.20
N GLY A 55 -17.46 8.88 -9.97
CA GLY A 55 -18.73 8.21 -9.62
C GLY A 55 -19.94 9.14 -9.52
N LEU A 56 -19.71 10.47 -9.47
CA LEU A 56 -20.77 11.48 -9.41
C LEU A 56 -21.13 12.07 -10.79
N ILE A 57 -20.44 11.67 -11.86
CA ILE A 57 -20.70 12.23 -13.20
C ILE A 57 -21.87 11.46 -13.82
N PRO A 58 -22.99 12.13 -14.16
CA PRO A 58 -24.14 11.47 -14.77
C PRO A 58 -23.76 10.84 -16.11
N ILE A 59 -24.26 9.62 -16.32
CA ILE A 59 -24.00 8.67 -17.42
C ILE A 59 -24.09 9.30 -18.82
N GLY A 60 -24.70 10.48 -18.98
CA GLY A 60 -24.77 11.23 -20.24
C GLY A 60 -23.53 12.07 -20.61
N THR A 61 -22.47 12.11 -19.78
CA THR A 61 -21.23 12.87 -20.04
C THR A 61 -19.96 12.00 -20.00
N MET A 62 -20.11 10.71 -20.35
CA MET A 62 -19.08 9.67 -20.30
C MET A 62 -17.76 10.06 -20.99
N GLU A 63 -17.77 10.91 -22.02
CA GLU A 63 -16.55 11.32 -22.73
C GLU A 63 -15.65 12.29 -21.94
N ARG A 64 -16.20 13.07 -21.00
CA ARG A 64 -15.40 14.00 -20.16
C ARG A 64 -14.97 13.40 -18.82
N ALA A 65 -15.54 12.27 -18.42
CA ALA A 65 -15.27 11.62 -17.13
C ALA A 65 -14.06 10.67 -17.14
N LEU A 66 -13.43 10.46 -18.30
CA LEU A 66 -12.37 9.46 -18.48
C LEU A 66 -10.98 10.06 -18.23
N GLY A 67 -10.38 9.70 -17.09
CA GLY A 67 -8.96 9.91 -16.84
C GLY A 67 -8.59 11.30 -16.33
N ILE A 68 -7.49 11.86 -16.86
CA ILE A 68 -6.83 13.05 -16.29
C ILE A 68 -7.75 14.30 -16.34
N SER A 69 -8.79 14.29 -17.19
CA SER A 69 -9.82 15.33 -17.27
C SER A 69 -10.54 15.59 -15.94
N VAL A 70 -10.62 14.60 -15.04
CA VAL A 70 -11.19 14.74 -13.69
C VAL A 70 -10.41 15.76 -12.86
N PHE A 71 -9.14 16.01 -13.21
CA PHE A 71 -8.30 17.00 -12.54
C PHE A 71 -8.21 18.35 -13.24
N SER A 72 -8.79 18.50 -14.43
CA SER A 72 -8.69 19.74 -15.24
C SER A 72 -9.26 20.98 -14.54
N GLY A 73 -10.16 20.80 -13.57
CA GLY A 73 -10.74 21.89 -12.77
C GLY A 73 -10.07 22.14 -11.41
N LEU A 74 -9.01 21.41 -11.05
CA LEU A 74 -8.36 21.57 -9.75
C LEU A 74 -7.27 22.64 -9.79
N GLN A 75 -7.39 23.60 -8.88
CA GLN A 75 -6.29 24.53 -8.61
C GLN A 75 -5.12 23.81 -7.95
N PHE A 76 -3.89 24.31 -8.14
CA PHE A 76 -2.67 23.73 -7.56
C PHE A 76 -2.77 23.50 -6.04
N LYS A 77 -3.41 24.43 -5.31
CA LYS A 77 -3.66 24.28 -3.87
C LYS A 77 -4.53 23.06 -3.53
N GLN A 78 -5.50 22.74 -4.39
CA GLN A 78 -6.38 21.59 -4.20
C GLN A 78 -5.67 20.27 -4.55
N TRP A 79 -4.78 20.29 -5.55
CA TRP A 79 -3.88 19.17 -5.83
C TRP A 79 -2.98 18.82 -4.65
N ILE A 80 -2.35 19.83 -4.04
CA ILE A 80 -1.54 19.65 -2.84
C ILE A 80 -2.39 19.09 -1.71
N ARG A 81 -3.60 19.63 -1.50
CA ARG A 81 -4.52 19.15 -0.47
C ARG A 81 -4.94 17.70 -0.69
N LEU A 82 -5.13 17.29 -1.94
CA LEU A 82 -5.48 15.92 -2.32
C LEU A 82 -4.39 14.93 -1.92
N ILE A 83 -3.13 15.31 -2.17
CA ILE A 83 -1.98 14.45 -1.91
C ILE A 83 -1.68 14.43 -0.41
N LEU A 84 -1.80 15.57 0.28
CA LEU A 84 -1.40 15.71 1.68
C LEU A 84 -2.44 15.24 2.70
N ILE A 85 -3.74 15.32 2.39
CA ILE A 85 -4.79 14.94 3.34
C ILE A 85 -5.22 13.50 3.03
N PRO A 86 -4.74 12.51 3.80
CA PRO A 86 -5.16 11.14 3.57
C PRO A 86 -6.62 10.95 3.97
N ASN A 87 -7.32 10.16 3.16
CA ASN A 87 -8.63 9.62 3.53
C ASN A 87 -8.43 8.41 4.45
N THR A 88 -9.44 8.07 5.25
CA THR A 88 -9.50 6.84 6.07
C THR A 88 -9.16 5.59 5.26
N PHE A 89 -9.65 5.50 4.00
CA PHE A 89 -9.33 4.38 3.12
C PHE A 89 -7.85 4.33 2.70
N THR A 90 -7.25 5.48 2.41
CA THR A 90 -5.80 5.61 2.14
C THR A 90 -4.99 5.07 3.31
N ILE A 91 -5.37 5.43 4.54
CA ILE A 91 -4.71 4.96 5.76
C ILE A 91 -4.80 3.44 5.87
N ILE A 92 -5.99 2.86 5.67
CA ILE A 92 -6.20 1.41 5.70
C ILE A 92 -5.32 0.70 4.67
N TYR A 93 -5.26 1.20 3.43
CA TYR A 93 -4.47 0.57 2.36
C TYR A 93 -2.97 0.65 2.65
N VAL A 94 -2.48 1.79 3.14
CA VAL A 94 -1.08 1.95 3.53
C VAL A 94 -0.73 1.02 4.69
N LEU A 95 -1.60 0.88 5.69
CA LEU A 95 -1.39 -0.05 6.81
C LEU A 95 -1.35 -1.51 6.34
N LEU A 96 -2.21 -1.88 5.40
CA LEU A 96 -2.27 -3.24 4.86
C LEU A 96 -1.00 -3.57 4.06
N VAL A 97 -0.52 -2.63 3.23
CA VAL A 97 0.76 -2.78 2.52
C VAL A 97 1.94 -2.78 3.49
N PHE A 98 1.90 -1.95 4.54
CA PHE A 98 2.92 -1.94 5.58
C PHE A 98 3.04 -3.31 6.26
N LEU A 99 1.92 -3.93 6.65
CA LEU A 99 1.91 -5.27 7.22
C LEU A 99 2.57 -6.28 6.28
N ILE A 100 2.22 -6.27 4.99
CA ILE A 100 2.76 -7.22 4.01
C ILE A 100 4.27 -7.02 3.78
N LEU A 101 4.75 -5.78 3.75
CA LEU A 101 6.16 -5.50 3.47
C LEU A 101 7.09 -5.71 4.67
N TYR A 102 6.59 -5.49 5.89
CA TYR A 102 7.43 -5.47 7.10
C TYR A 102 7.24 -6.69 8.00
N VAL A 103 6.04 -7.28 8.09
CA VAL A 103 5.78 -8.45 8.96
C VAL A 103 6.64 -9.66 8.58
N PRO A 104 6.82 -10.04 7.30
CA PRO A 104 7.63 -11.21 6.95
C PRO A 104 9.10 -11.05 7.36
N ASN A 105 9.65 -9.85 7.19
CA ASN A 105 11.04 -9.55 7.57
C ASN A 105 11.22 -9.53 9.09
N TRP A 106 10.25 -8.96 9.81
CA TRP A 106 10.24 -8.95 11.27
C TRP A 106 10.12 -10.38 11.84
N LEU A 107 9.19 -11.18 11.30
CA LEU A 107 8.97 -12.56 11.70
C LEU A 107 10.21 -13.42 11.43
N LYS A 108 10.84 -13.27 10.26
CA LYS A 108 12.10 -13.96 9.93
C LYS A 108 13.22 -13.59 10.90
N SER A 109 13.37 -12.31 11.24
CA SER A 109 14.37 -11.84 12.21
C SER A 109 14.10 -12.38 13.62
N TRP A 110 12.83 -12.41 14.04
CA TRP A 110 12.40 -12.92 15.34
C TRP A 110 12.64 -14.43 15.47
N LEU A 111 12.28 -15.21 14.45
CA LEU A 111 12.53 -16.66 14.41
C LEU A 111 14.04 -16.96 14.39
N ALA A 112 14.83 -16.20 13.64
CA ALA A 112 16.29 -16.35 13.64
C ALA A 112 16.89 -16.11 15.03
N LYS A 113 16.44 -15.08 15.75
CA LYS A 113 16.86 -14.83 17.14
C LYS A 113 16.49 -15.97 18.09
N ARG A 114 15.29 -16.55 17.95
CA ARG A 114 14.87 -17.71 18.76
C ARG A 114 15.71 -18.94 18.48
N ASN A 115 15.98 -19.28 17.23
CA ASN A 115 16.83 -20.43 16.88
C ASN A 115 18.26 -20.29 17.40
N ILE A 116 18.84 -19.08 17.33
CA ILE A 116 20.18 -18.81 17.90
C ILE A 116 20.19 -19.00 19.43
N MET A 117 19.16 -18.54 20.13
CA MET A 117 19.02 -18.75 21.58
C MET A 117 18.89 -20.23 21.95
N VAL A 118 18.13 -21.02 21.19
CA VAL A 118 18.02 -22.47 21.42
C VAL A 118 19.37 -23.16 21.24
N VAL A 119 20.10 -22.87 20.16
CA VAL A 119 21.43 -23.46 19.92
C VAL A 119 22.43 -23.10 21.02
N HIS A 120 22.46 -21.84 21.49
CA HIS A 120 23.32 -21.43 22.61
C HIS A 120 22.97 -22.14 23.93
N SER A 121 21.69 -22.39 24.19
CA SER A 121 21.24 -23.10 25.41
C SER A 121 21.55 -24.60 25.42
N VAL A 122 21.64 -25.21 24.23
CA VAL A 122 22.01 -26.62 24.04
C VAL A 122 23.52 -26.78 24.14
N TRP A 123 24.30 -25.90 23.50
CA TRP A 123 25.76 -25.92 23.59
C TRP A 123 26.32 -25.48 24.94
N GLY A 124 25.66 -24.54 25.63
CA GLY A 124 26.08 -24.08 26.97
C GLY A 124 25.91 -25.14 28.07
N ARG A 125 25.07 -26.16 27.87
CA ARG A 125 24.92 -27.29 28.79
C ARG A 125 25.91 -28.43 28.57
N GLY A 126 26.69 -28.41 27.47
CA GLY A 126 27.71 -29.42 27.15
C GLY A 126 29.11 -29.15 27.74
N LYS A 127 29.33 -28.02 28.42
CA LYS A 127 30.62 -27.65 29.04
C LYS A 127 30.56 -27.66 30.58
N LYS A 128 29.94 -28.69 31.15
CA LYS A 128 30.15 -29.08 32.55
C LYS A 128 30.65 -30.52 32.57
N TYR A 129 31.90 -30.69 32.22
CA TYR A 129 32.73 -31.83 32.63
C TYR A 129 33.93 -31.24 33.35
#